data_AF-A0A9D2TQ85-F1
#
_entry.id   AF-A0A9D2TQ85-F1
#
_cell.length_a   1.000
_cell.length_b   1.000
_cell.length_c   1.000
_cell.angle_alpha   90.00
_cell.angle_beta   90.00
_cell.angle_gamma   90.00
#
_symmetry.space_group_name_H-M   'P 1'
#
loop_
_entity.id
_entity.type
_entity.pdbx_description
1 polymer ?
#
loop_
_entity_poly.entity_id
_entity_poly.type
_entity_poly.pdbx_seq_one_letter_code
_entity_poly.pdbx_strand_id
1 'polypeptide(L)'
;KCKDDLQREFYLQMTRRYGWTKRLLTNFIEAKTYEKYLLNQTNFDLTVREEYKVQAKLAVKDEYIFDFAELSPEYSEHELEMQLINNIRAFLIEMGGDFAFIGNQYHMMVGKRDIYIDLLLFHRRLRCLVAIDLKIGEFEAEYAGQMQFYLTALDEQVKLKEENPSIGIIICKSKDKTYVEYALKRINAPIGVATYQICNSLPGDMKELLPEPEAIAEMLKIFESNESMMKE
;
A
#
# COMPACT_ATOMS: atom_id res chain seq x y z
N LYS A 1 5.02 -25.89 9.88
CA LYS A 1 5.04 -24.78 8.90
C LYS A 1 5.52 -23.45 9.52
N CYS A 2 5.39 -23.21 10.83
CA CYS A 2 5.97 -22.04 11.49
C CYS A 2 7.46 -22.24 11.84
N LYS A 3 8.25 -21.17 11.77
CA LYS A 3 9.71 -21.11 11.99
C LYS A 3 10.10 -21.09 13.46
N ASP A 4 9.29 -20.44 14.30
CA ASP A 4 9.54 -20.30 15.73
C ASP A 4 8.24 -20.40 16.55
N ASP A 5 8.40 -20.47 17.87
CA ASP A 5 7.30 -20.63 18.82
C ASP A 5 6.43 -19.38 18.92
N LEU A 6 6.97 -18.17 18.70
CA LEU A 6 6.21 -16.92 18.69
C LEU A 6 5.31 -16.83 17.45
N GLN A 7 5.82 -17.24 16.28
CA GLN A 7 5.04 -17.34 15.05
C GLN A 7 3.90 -18.35 15.22
N ARG A 8 4.16 -19.48 15.89
CA ARG A 8 3.14 -20.49 16.17
C ARG A 8 2.09 -19.96 17.13
N GLU A 9 2.52 -19.33 18.22
CA GLU A 9 1.63 -18.74 19.23
C GLU A 9 0.77 -17.63 18.62
N PHE A 10 1.35 -16.76 17.79
CA PHE A 10 0.61 -15.77 17.02
C PHE A 10 -0.51 -16.43 16.21
N TYR A 11 -0.18 -17.41 15.37
CA TYR A 11 -1.20 -18.06 14.55
C TYR A 11 -2.25 -18.81 15.38
N LEU A 12 -1.90 -19.38 16.53
CA LEU A 12 -2.84 -20.02 17.47
C LEU A 12 -3.77 -19.01 18.13
N GLN A 13 -3.23 -17.94 18.69
CA GLN A 13 -3.98 -16.87 19.34
C GLN A 13 -4.92 -16.19 18.34
N MET A 14 -4.43 -15.88 17.13
CA MET A 14 -5.25 -15.28 16.09
C MET A 14 -6.33 -16.25 15.58
N THR A 15 -6.01 -17.53 15.43
CA THR A 15 -7.04 -18.54 15.09
C THR A 15 -8.11 -18.64 16.15
N ARG A 16 -7.73 -18.64 17.44
CA ARG A 16 -8.65 -18.69 18.57
C ARG A 16 -9.51 -17.43 18.67
N ARG A 17 -8.91 -16.26 18.48
CA ARG A 17 -9.55 -14.95 18.63
C ARG A 17 -10.52 -14.63 17.49
N TYR A 18 -10.18 -15.03 16.27
CA TYR A 18 -10.92 -14.65 15.06
C TYR A 18 -11.55 -15.84 14.33
N GLY A 19 -11.54 -17.03 14.95
CA GLY A 19 -12.23 -18.23 14.45
C GLY A 19 -11.74 -18.69 13.08
N TRP A 20 -10.45 -18.56 12.77
CA TRP A 20 -9.96 -18.91 11.44
C TRP A 20 -10.16 -20.39 11.13
N THR A 21 -10.72 -20.66 9.94
CA THR A 21 -10.78 -22.02 9.42
C THR A 21 -9.38 -22.52 9.06
N LYS A 22 -9.18 -23.85 9.05
CA LYS A 22 -7.91 -24.48 8.64
C LYS A 22 -7.38 -23.94 7.31
N ARG A 23 -8.28 -23.64 6.36
CA ARG A 23 -7.95 -23.07 5.04
C ARG A 23 -7.38 -21.65 5.19
N LEU A 24 -8.06 -20.78 5.94
CA LEU A 24 -7.59 -19.41 6.17
C LEU A 24 -6.26 -19.38 6.91
N LEU A 25 -6.12 -20.19 7.96
CA LEU A 25 -4.86 -20.33 8.69
C LEU A 25 -3.71 -20.78 7.78
N THR A 26 -3.97 -21.74 6.89
CA THR A 26 -2.96 -22.21 5.93
C THR A 26 -2.53 -21.10 4.98
N ASN A 27 -3.50 -20.35 4.44
CA ASN A 27 -3.23 -19.20 3.57
C ASN A 27 -2.41 -18.12 4.30
N PHE A 28 -2.71 -17.83 5.57
CA PHE A 28 -1.96 -16.83 6.34
C PHE A 28 -0.53 -17.27 6.68
N ILE A 29 -0.33 -18.56 6.97
CA ILE A 29 1.02 -19.11 7.14
C ILE A 29 1.82 -19.00 5.84
N GLU A 30 1.22 -19.35 4.70
CA GLU A 30 1.88 -19.28 3.38
C GLU A 30 2.17 -17.84 2.93
N ALA A 31 1.25 -16.92 3.25
CA ALA A 31 1.41 -15.49 3.00
C ALA A 31 2.41 -14.79 3.95
N LYS A 32 3.05 -15.54 4.87
CA LYS A 32 3.97 -15.03 5.91
C LYS A 32 3.34 -13.88 6.71
N THR A 33 2.08 -14.04 7.06
CA THR A 33 1.27 -13.04 7.76
C THR A 33 1.87 -12.63 9.10
N TYR A 34 2.50 -13.55 9.83
CA TYR A 34 3.15 -13.24 11.10
C TYR A 34 4.30 -12.24 10.93
N GLU A 35 5.17 -12.47 9.95
CA GLU A 35 6.28 -11.56 9.67
C GLU A 35 5.76 -10.19 9.25
N LYS A 36 4.70 -10.14 8.43
CA LYS A 36 4.02 -8.89 8.07
C LYS A 36 3.36 -8.23 9.28
N TYR A 37 2.73 -9.01 10.16
CA TYR A 37 2.06 -8.53 11.37
C TYR A 37 3.01 -7.87 12.35
N LEU A 38 4.23 -8.40 12.49
CA LEU A 38 5.27 -7.80 13.34
C LEU A 38 5.84 -6.50 12.75
N LEU A 39 5.70 -6.31 11.44
CA LEU A 39 6.31 -5.19 10.74
C LEU A 39 5.34 -4.03 10.58
N ASN A 40 4.04 -4.26 10.38
CA ASN A 40 3.06 -3.20 10.10
C ASN A 40 2.87 -2.21 11.27
N GLN A 41 3.15 -0.91 11.06
CA GLN A 41 2.78 0.16 12.01
C GLN A 41 1.34 0.63 11.74
N THR A 42 0.39 0.05 12.47
CA THR A 42 -1.04 0.41 12.41
C THR A 42 -1.60 0.59 13.81
N ASN A 43 -2.63 1.42 13.97
CA ASN A 43 -3.38 1.53 15.23
C ASN A 43 -4.66 0.66 15.26
N PHE A 44 -4.81 -0.26 14.31
CA PHE A 44 -6.05 -1.02 14.09
C PHE A 44 -6.51 -1.86 15.28
N ASP A 45 -5.61 -2.25 16.18
CA ASP A 45 -5.98 -2.94 17.41
C ASP A 45 -6.89 -2.12 18.31
N LEU A 46 -6.82 -0.79 18.22
CA LEU A 46 -7.60 0.13 19.05
C LEU A 46 -8.76 0.77 18.26
N THR A 47 -8.64 0.83 16.93
CA THR A 47 -9.51 1.66 16.08
C THR A 47 -10.43 0.86 15.16
N VAL A 48 -10.13 -0.41 14.90
CA VAL A 48 -10.97 -1.29 14.06
C VAL A 48 -11.78 -2.24 14.94
N ARG A 49 -13.03 -2.53 14.54
CA ARG A 49 -13.88 -3.52 15.23
C ARG A 49 -13.21 -4.88 15.26
N GLU A 50 -13.37 -5.58 16.38
CA GLU A 50 -12.73 -6.86 16.65
C GLU A 50 -12.90 -7.87 15.49
N GLU A 51 -14.09 -7.98 14.94
CA GLU A 51 -14.39 -8.88 13.81
C GLU A 51 -13.55 -8.63 12.52
N TYR A 52 -13.02 -7.40 12.33
CA TYR A 52 -12.29 -7.01 11.12
C TYR A 52 -10.79 -6.73 11.36
N LYS A 53 -10.30 -6.70 12.61
CA LYS A 53 -8.90 -6.33 12.94
C LYS A 53 -7.86 -7.10 12.15
N VAL A 54 -8.03 -8.42 12.07
CA VAL A 54 -7.14 -9.29 11.26
C VAL A 54 -7.10 -8.86 9.82
N GLN A 55 -8.29 -8.72 9.22
CA GLN A 55 -8.41 -8.47 7.81
C GLN A 55 -7.84 -7.09 7.48
N ALA A 56 -8.09 -6.08 8.33
CA ALA A 56 -7.55 -4.74 8.19
C ALA A 56 -6.02 -4.74 8.26
N LYS A 57 -5.45 -5.43 9.26
CA LYS A 57 -3.98 -5.56 9.38
C LYS A 57 -3.35 -6.29 8.20
N LEU A 58 -4.05 -7.25 7.61
CA LEU A 58 -3.59 -7.98 6.45
C LEU A 58 -3.73 -7.21 5.13
N ALA A 59 -4.68 -6.28 5.08
CA ALA A 59 -4.93 -5.43 3.92
C ALA A 59 -3.87 -4.35 3.75
N VAL A 60 -3.18 -3.97 4.83
CA VAL A 60 -2.10 -2.97 4.81
C VAL A 60 -0.76 -3.69 4.85
N LYS A 61 0.12 -3.41 3.89
CA LYS A 61 1.51 -3.88 3.92
C LYS A 61 2.40 -2.91 4.69
N ASP A 62 3.50 -3.43 5.24
CA ASP A 62 4.55 -2.61 5.84
C ASP A 62 5.31 -1.80 4.78
N GLU A 63 5.48 -2.40 3.60
CA GLU A 63 6.21 -1.86 2.46
C GLU A 63 5.52 -2.27 1.14
N TYR A 64 5.47 -1.35 0.18
CA TYR A 64 4.99 -1.57 -1.18
C TYR A 64 6.12 -1.46 -2.20
N ILE A 65 6.03 -2.23 -3.28
CA ILE A 65 6.99 -2.20 -4.38
C ILE A 65 6.32 -1.54 -5.60
N PHE A 66 6.78 -0.35 -5.96
CA PHE A 66 6.31 0.42 -7.12
C PHE A 66 7.36 0.42 -8.23
N ASP A 67 7.84 -0.77 -8.62
CA ASP A 67 8.82 -0.98 -9.68
C ASP A 67 8.31 -0.56 -11.08
N PHE A 68 7.00 -0.51 -11.26
CA PHE A 68 6.31 0.00 -12.43
C PHE A 68 6.30 1.55 -12.51
N ALA A 69 6.67 2.25 -11.45
CA ALA A 69 6.72 3.71 -11.44
C ALA A 69 8.08 4.17 -11.99
N GLU A 70 8.13 4.52 -13.27
CA GLU A 70 9.32 5.08 -13.90
C GLU A 70 9.48 6.55 -13.48
N LEU A 71 10.24 6.76 -12.40
CA LEU A 71 10.49 8.08 -11.82
C LEU A 71 11.96 8.49 -11.97
N SER A 72 12.18 9.78 -12.25
CA SER A 72 13.49 10.40 -12.19
C SER A 72 14.07 10.30 -10.77
N PRO A 73 15.41 10.47 -10.58
CA PRO A 73 16.02 10.44 -9.24
C PRO A 73 15.41 11.47 -8.28
N GLU A 74 15.04 12.63 -8.82
CA GLU A 74 14.30 13.68 -8.14
C GLU A 74 12.88 13.67 -8.70
N TYR A 75 11.89 13.48 -7.85
CA TYR A 75 10.47 13.48 -8.20
C TYR A 75 9.65 14.10 -7.06
N SER A 76 8.50 14.65 -7.43
CA SER A 76 7.50 15.20 -6.53
C SER A 76 6.45 14.17 -6.12
N GLU A 77 5.68 14.46 -5.07
CA GLU A 77 4.52 13.66 -4.67
C GLU A 77 3.50 13.53 -5.81
N HIS A 78 3.29 14.62 -6.55
CA HIS A 78 2.40 14.63 -7.70
C HIS A 78 2.88 13.71 -8.84
N GLU A 79 4.19 13.69 -9.13
CA GLU A 79 4.75 12.78 -10.13
C GLU A 79 4.62 11.31 -9.69
N LEU A 80 4.87 11.01 -8.42
CA LEU A 80 4.65 9.67 -7.86
C LEU A 80 3.19 9.24 -8.04
N GLU A 81 2.25 10.09 -7.62
CA GLU A 81 0.81 9.84 -7.80
C GLU A 81 0.46 9.56 -9.26
N MET A 82 0.91 10.42 -10.18
CA MET A 82 0.64 10.27 -11.61
C MET A 82 1.18 8.95 -12.16
N GLN A 83 2.36 8.50 -11.72
CA GLN A 83 2.91 7.20 -12.11
C GLN A 83 2.08 6.03 -11.57
N LEU A 84 1.60 6.12 -10.32
CA LEU A 84 0.71 5.11 -9.76
C LEU A 84 -0.63 5.03 -10.51
N ILE A 85 -1.16 6.18 -10.93
CA ILE A 85 -2.41 6.25 -11.71
C ILE A 85 -2.24 5.75 -13.13
N ASN A 86 -1.19 6.17 -13.83
CA ASN A 86 -0.90 5.67 -15.18
C ASN A 86 -0.72 4.15 -15.19
N ASN A 87 -0.25 3.59 -14.07
CA ASN A 87 -0.07 2.15 -13.86
C ASN A 87 -1.06 1.55 -12.85
N ILE A 88 -2.30 2.05 -12.81
CA ILE A 88 -3.29 1.69 -11.78
C ILE A 88 -3.50 0.18 -11.63
N ARG A 89 -3.39 -0.59 -12.72
CA ARG A 89 -3.48 -2.05 -12.68
C ARG A 89 -2.37 -2.67 -11.82
N ALA A 90 -1.12 -2.26 -12.05
CA ALA A 90 0.03 -2.76 -11.31
C ALA A 90 -0.05 -2.31 -9.85
N PHE A 91 -0.43 -1.06 -9.62
CA PHE A 91 -0.68 -0.52 -8.28
C PHE A 91 -1.74 -1.33 -7.50
N LEU A 92 -2.91 -1.61 -8.07
CA LEU A 92 -3.96 -2.38 -7.40
C LEU A 92 -3.58 -3.84 -7.13
N ILE A 93 -2.77 -4.44 -8.01
CA ILE A 93 -2.19 -5.76 -7.79
C ILE A 93 -1.23 -5.71 -6.60
N GLU A 94 -0.36 -4.70 -6.55
CA GLU A 94 0.57 -4.50 -5.45
C GLU A 94 -0.17 -4.26 -4.13
N MET A 95 -1.25 -3.48 -4.13
CA MET A 95 -2.06 -3.26 -2.93
C MET A 95 -2.74 -4.54 -2.40
N GLY A 96 -3.00 -5.56 -3.24
CA GLY A 96 -3.49 -6.87 -2.81
C GLY A 96 -4.83 -7.33 -3.38
N GLY A 97 -5.26 -6.80 -4.52
CA GLY A 97 -6.34 -7.36 -5.35
C GLY A 97 -7.78 -7.27 -4.82
N ASP A 98 -7.98 -6.98 -3.54
CA ASP A 98 -9.30 -6.67 -2.96
C ASP A 98 -9.67 -5.19 -3.06
N PHE A 99 -8.77 -4.36 -3.59
CA PHE A 99 -8.95 -2.93 -3.77
C PHE A 99 -9.61 -2.62 -5.12
N ALA A 100 -10.51 -1.64 -5.12
CA ALA A 100 -11.10 -1.03 -6.30
C ALA A 100 -10.79 0.48 -6.29
N PHE A 101 -10.40 1.02 -7.44
CA PHE A 101 -10.13 2.46 -7.58
C PHE A 101 -11.42 3.27 -7.57
N ILE A 102 -11.47 4.35 -6.79
CA ILE A 102 -12.57 5.33 -6.81
C ILE A 102 -12.13 6.61 -7.52
N GLY A 103 -10.98 7.16 -7.16
CA GLY A 103 -10.48 8.40 -7.74
C GLY A 103 -9.11 8.80 -7.21
N ASN A 104 -8.50 9.78 -7.85
CA ASN A 104 -7.27 10.44 -7.42
C ASN A 104 -7.49 11.96 -7.30
N GLN A 105 -6.67 12.64 -6.51
CA GLN A 105 -6.88 14.03 -6.12
C GLN A 105 -8.35 14.26 -5.71
N TYR A 106 -8.88 13.34 -4.90
CA TYR A 106 -10.29 13.27 -4.57
C TYR A 106 -10.68 14.50 -3.75
N HIS A 107 -11.41 15.39 -4.40
CA HIS A 107 -11.81 16.67 -3.85
C HIS A 107 -12.98 16.52 -2.88
N MET A 108 -12.85 17.16 -1.72
CA MET A 108 -13.95 17.33 -0.78
C MET A 108 -13.95 18.75 -0.23
N MET A 109 -15.11 19.21 0.22
CA MET A 109 -15.28 20.50 0.86
C MET A 109 -15.68 20.30 2.32
N VAL A 110 -14.84 20.79 3.25
CA VAL A 110 -15.15 20.77 4.69
C VAL A 110 -15.33 22.21 5.17
N GLY A 111 -16.57 22.58 5.46
CA GLY A 111 -16.94 23.95 5.77
C GLY A 111 -16.75 24.88 4.56
N LYS A 112 -15.63 25.61 4.53
CA LYS A 112 -15.27 26.54 3.43
C LYS A 112 -13.86 26.27 2.87
N ARG A 113 -13.30 25.10 3.16
CA ARG A 113 -11.96 24.72 2.72
C ARG A 113 -12.04 23.50 1.82
N ASP A 114 -11.33 23.58 0.72
CA ASP A 114 -11.09 22.46 -0.18
C ASP A 114 -9.98 21.57 0.39
N ILE A 115 -10.20 20.27 0.31
CA ILE A 115 -9.26 19.24 0.75
C ILE A 115 -9.14 18.22 -0.39
N TYR A 116 -7.97 17.63 -0.52
CA TYR A 116 -7.66 16.69 -1.60
C TYR A 116 -6.98 15.46 -1.00
N ILE A 117 -7.53 14.29 -1.30
CA ILE A 117 -6.94 13.00 -0.95
C ILE A 117 -6.25 12.46 -2.19
N ASP A 118 -4.95 12.13 -2.11
CA ASP A 118 -4.17 11.73 -3.27
C ASP A 118 -4.81 10.56 -4.01
N LEU A 119 -5.17 9.49 -3.30
CA LEU A 119 -5.92 8.36 -3.87
C LEU A 119 -7.03 7.93 -2.92
N LEU A 120 -8.21 7.66 -3.49
CA LEU A 120 -9.32 7.05 -2.81
C LEU A 120 -9.62 5.68 -3.46
N LEU A 121 -9.57 4.63 -2.64
CA LEU A 121 -9.89 3.27 -3.02
C LEU A 121 -11.08 2.74 -2.20
N PHE A 122 -11.66 1.63 -2.63
CA PHE A 122 -12.59 0.82 -1.85
C PHE A 122 -12.01 -0.56 -1.60
N HIS A 123 -12.01 -1.02 -0.35
CA HIS A 123 -11.60 -2.38 -0.02
C HIS A 123 -12.82 -3.31 0.04
N ARG A 124 -12.95 -4.23 -0.93
CA ARG A 124 -14.17 -5.04 -1.11
C ARG A 124 -14.49 -5.97 0.05
N ARG A 125 -13.50 -6.64 0.64
CA ARG A 125 -13.72 -7.55 1.80
C ARG A 125 -14.04 -6.80 3.09
N LEU A 126 -13.31 -5.72 3.37
CA LEU A 126 -13.54 -4.87 4.51
C LEU A 126 -14.79 -4.00 4.36
N ARG A 127 -15.27 -3.79 3.13
CA ARG A 127 -16.42 -2.93 2.80
C ARG A 127 -16.27 -1.51 3.36
N CYS A 128 -15.10 -0.90 3.13
CA CYS A 128 -14.81 0.46 3.57
C CYS A 128 -14.05 1.22 2.48
N LEU A 129 -14.12 2.55 2.56
CA LEU A 129 -13.25 3.45 1.83
C LEU A 129 -11.83 3.36 2.39
N VAL A 130 -10.83 3.54 1.54
CA VAL A 130 -9.43 3.59 1.90
C VAL A 130 -8.81 4.85 1.31
N ALA A 131 -8.49 5.81 2.17
CA ALA A 131 -7.75 7.02 1.81
C ALA A 131 -6.25 6.71 1.80
N ILE A 132 -5.56 7.12 0.74
CA ILE A 132 -4.12 6.98 0.62
C ILE A 132 -3.52 8.38 0.47
N ASP A 133 -2.47 8.64 1.25
CA ASP A 133 -1.67 9.85 1.21
C ASP A 133 -0.22 9.46 0.92
N LEU A 134 0.36 10.03 -0.14
CA LEU A 134 1.69 9.70 -0.65
C LEU A 134 2.68 10.75 -0.13
N LYS A 135 3.84 10.29 0.35
CA LYS A 135 4.90 11.16 0.87
C LYS A 135 6.26 10.74 0.32
N ILE A 136 6.97 11.67 -0.32
CA ILE A 136 8.32 11.40 -0.84
C ILE A 136 9.42 11.46 0.24
N GLY A 137 9.07 11.97 1.42
CA GLY A 137 9.96 12.07 2.58
C GLY A 137 9.76 10.97 3.62
N GLU A 138 10.43 11.15 4.74
CA GLU A 138 10.18 10.37 5.96
C GLU A 138 8.82 10.70 6.54
N PHE A 139 8.19 9.73 7.21
CA PHE A 139 6.94 9.96 7.92
C PHE A 139 7.05 11.06 8.98
N GLU A 140 6.09 12.00 8.98
CA GLU A 140 5.93 13.03 10.00
C GLU A 140 4.58 12.91 10.74
N ALA A 141 4.56 13.27 12.03
CA ALA A 141 3.37 13.16 12.87
C ALA A 141 2.18 14.01 12.36
N GLU A 142 2.45 15.09 11.63
CA GLU A 142 1.44 15.92 10.99
C GLU A 142 0.59 15.15 9.96
N TYR A 143 1.19 14.17 9.26
CA TYR A 143 0.50 13.36 8.26
C TYR A 143 -0.61 12.52 8.90
N ALA A 144 -0.39 12.04 10.12
CA ALA A 144 -1.41 11.30 10.86
C ALA A 144 -2.60 12.18 11.27
N GLY A 145 -2.34 13.44 11.63
CA GLY A 145 -3.38 14.43 11.91
C GLY A 145 -4.21 14.77 10.67
N GLN A 146 -3.54 14.99 9.53
CA GLN A 146 -4.19 15.21 8.24
C GLN A 146 -5.04 14.01 7.82
N MET A 147 -4.50 12.80 7.92
CA MET A 147 -5.23 11.57 7.60
C MET A 147 -6.44 11.36 8.52
N GLN A 148 -6.32 11.60 9.83
CA GLN A 148 -7.47 11.53 10.74
C GLN A 148 -8.61 12.46 10.29
N PHE A 149 -8.26 13.67 9.85
CA PHE A 149 -9.22 14.63 9.35
C PHE A 149 -9.87 14.15 8.03
N TYR A 150 -9.10 13.57 7.10
CA TYR A 150 -9.64 12.96 5.87
C TYR A 150 -10.64 11.85 6.17
N LEU A 151 -10.31 10.93 7.07
CA LEU A 151 -11.19 9.83 7.43
C LEU A 151 -12.48 10.30 8.09
N THR A 152 -12.40 11.35 8.91
CA THR A 152 -13.60 11.97 9.52
C THR A 152 -14.51 12.54 8.42
N ALA A 153 -13.95 13.30 7.48
CA ALA A 153 -14.72 13.88 6.38
C ALA A 153 -15.35 12.80 5.48
N LEU A 154 -14.59 11.75 5.13
CA LEU A 154 -15.09 10.63 4.34
C LEU A 154 -16.24 9.91 5.05
N ASP A 155 -16.09 9.61 6.33
CA ASP A 155 -17.10 8.89 7.11
C ASP A 155 -18.40 9.67 7.29
N GLU A 156 -18.32 11.00 7.36
CA GLU A 156 -19.50 11.86 7.52
C GLU A 156 -20.19 12.22 6.19
N GLN A 157 -19.45 12.33 5.09
CA GLN A 157 -19.97 12.91 3.84
C GLN A 157 -20.09 11.92 2.68
N VAL A 158 -19.23 10.90 2.62
CA VAL A 158 -19.09 10.02 1.44
C VAL A 158 -19.50 8.58 1.75
N LYS A 159 -19.07 8.07 2.91
CA LYS A 159 -19.29 6.70 3.34
C LYS A 159 -20.78 6.37 3.37
N LEU A 160 -21.14 5.23 2.78
CA LEU A 160 -22.51 4.74 2.81
C LEU A 160 -22.84 4.10 4.16
N LYS A 161 -24.13 4.07 4.49
CA LYS A 161 -24.63 3.53 5.77
C LYS A 161 -24.17 2.08 6.04
N GLU A 162 -24.08 1.28 4.99
CA GLU A 162 -23.72 -0.14 5.06
C GLU A 162 -22.21 -0.40 4.96
N GLU A 163 -21.39 0.66 4.90
CA GLU A 163 -19.94 0.57 4.85
C GLU A 163 -19.33 0.71 6.26
N ASN A 164 -18.26 -0.05 6.47
CA ASN A 164 -17.43 0.04 7.67
C ASN A 164 -16.64 1.35 7.67
N PRO A 165 -16.19 1.84 8.85
CA PRO A 165 -15.37 3.05 8.95
C PRO A 165 -14.20 3.05 7.97
N SER A 166 -13.93 4.20 7.36
CA SER A 166 -12.85 4.36 6.37
C SER A 166 -11.49 4.12 7.01
N ILE A 167 -10.53 3.61 6.23
CA ILE A 167 -9.16 3.35 6.67
C ILE A 167 -8.18 4.29 5.96
N GLY A 168 -7.19 4.80 6.68
CA GLY A 168 -6.12 5.62 6.13
C GLY A 168 -4.85 4.81 5.95
N ILE A 169 -4.17 4.98 4.82
CA ILE A 169 -2.83 4.43 4.57
C ILE A 169 -1.93 5.59 4.15
N ILE A 170 -0.89 5.85 4.95
CA ILE A 170 0.14 6.83 4.60
C ILE A 170 1.32 6.05 4.03
N ILE A 171 1.73 6.36 2.81
CA ILE A 171 2.82 5.67 2.11
C ILE A 171 3.99 6.64 1.97
N CYS A 172 5.02 6.44 2.79
CA CYS A 172 6.20 7.32 2.88
C CYS A 172 7.44 6.68 2.24
N LYS A 173 8.47 7.48 1.96
CA LYS A 173 9.75 6.92 1.48
C LYS A 173 10.48 6.13 2.56
N SER A 174 10.40 6.61 3.80
CA SER A 174 10.96 5.97 5.00
C SER A 174 10.12 6.28 6.22
N LYS A 175 10.36 5.57 7.33
CA LYS A 175 9.71 5.80 8.62
C LYS A 175 10.56 5.28 9.77
N ASP A 176 10.62 6.02 10.87
CA ASP A 176 11.04 5.47 12.16
C ASP A 176 9.85 4.82 12.88
N LYS A 177 10.01 3.54 13.25
CA LYS A 177 8.91 2.76 13.83
C LYS A 177 8.43 3.33 15.16
N THR A 178 9.37 3.76 16.01
CA THR A 178 9.04 4.30 17.33
C THR A 178 8.29 5.60 17.18
N TYR A 179 8.75 6.48 16.29
CA TYR A 179 8.11 7.76 16.01
C TYR A 179 6.69 7.58 15.48
N VAL A 180 6.46 6.64 14.54
CA VAL A 180 5.12 6.30 14.05
C VAL A 180 4.23 5.79 15.20
N GLU A 181 4.72 4.88 16.04
CA GLU A 181 3.94 4.36 17.17
C GLU A 181 3.52 5.48 18.13
N TYR A 182 4.41 6.43 18.41
CA TYR A 182 4.09 7.59 19.24
C TYR A 182 3.06 8.50 18.59
N ALA A 183 3.18 8.77 17.29
CA ALA A 183 2.24 9.60 16.54
C ALA A 183 0.82 9.00 16.53
N LEU A 184 0.70 7.68 16.36
CA LEU A 184 -0.60 7.01 16.23
C LEU A 184 -1.26 6.66 17.58
N LYS A 185 -0.52 6.69 18.70
CA LYS A 185 -0.93 6.14 20.02
C LYS A 185 -2.28 6.63 20.54
N ARG A 186 -2.68 7.85 20.21
CA ARG A 186 -3.95 8.47 20.68
C ARG A 186 -4.89 8.85 19.54
N ILE A 187 -4.60 8.40 18.32
CA ILE A 187 -5.46 8.62 17.18
C ILE A 187 -6.52 7.53 17.15
N ASN A 188 -7.79 7.94 17.14
CA ASN A 188 -8.93 7.03 17.16
C ASN A 188 -9.37 6.58 15.75
N ALA A 189 -8.92 7.27 14.70
CA ALA A 189 -9.17 6.87 13.33
C ALA A 189 -8.22 5.74 12.91
N PRO A 190 -8.67 4.75 12.12
CA PRO A 190 -7.85 3.63 11.70
C PRO A 190 -6.84 4.07 10.64
N ILE A 191 -5.56 4.14 11.04
CA ILE A 191 -4.44 4.55 10.19
C ILE A 191 -3.35 3.49 10.20
N GLY A 192 -2.83 3.20 9.01
CA GLY A 192 -1.61 2.43 8.79
C GLY A 192 -0.54 3.28 8.09
N VAL A 193 0.73 3.04 8.43
CA VAL A 193 1.87 3.68 7.77
C VAL A 193 2.73 2.62 7.10
N ALA A 194 2.97 2.80 5.82
CA ALA A 194 3.76 1.92 4.98
C ALA A 194 4.92 2.69 4.34
N THR A 195 5.98 1.97 3.95
CA THR A 195 7.01 2.51 3.06
C THR A 195 6.76 2.09 1.62
N TYR A 196 7.47 2.72 0.68
CA TYR A 196 7.57 2.20 -0.68
C TYR A 196 9.00 2.15 -1.19
N GLN A 197 9.25 1.19 -2.06
CA GLN A 197 10.48 1.09 -2.83
C GLN A 197 10.16 1.21 -4.32
N ILE A 198 11.06 1.88 -5.03
CA ILE A 198 11.07 1.93 -6.48
C ILE A 198 12.36 1.21 -6.88
N CYS A 199 12.24 0.04 -7.50
CA CYS A 199 13.41 -0.71 -7.96
C CYS A 199 13.94 -0.09 -9.25
N ASN A 200 14.82 0.91 -9.15
CA ASN A 200 15.52 1.50 -10.31
C ASN A 200 16.72 0.67 -10.78
N SER A 201 16.93 -0.53 -10.25
CA SER A 201 18.06 -1.38 -10.61
C SER A 201 17.70 -2.85 -10.63
N LEU A 202 18.12 -3.53 -11.69
CA LEU A 202 18.18 -4.99 -11.72
C LEU A 202 18.96 -5.50 -10.50
N PRO A 203 18.50 -6.59 -9.86
CA PRO A 203 19.28 -7.32 -8.86
C PRO A 203 20.71 -7.55 -9.36
N GLY A 204 21.72 -7.39 -8.48
CA GLY A 204 23.12 -7.43 -8.90
C GLY A 204 23.52 -8.73 -9.62
N ASP A 205 22.84 -9.82 -9.28
CA ASP A 205 22.89 -11.15 -9.88
C ASP A 205 22.32 -11.22 -11.31
N MET A 206 21.49 -10.26 -11.72
CA MET A 206 20.98 -10.13 -13.09
C MET A 206 21.80 -9.18 -13.97
N LYS A 207 22.61 -8.28 -13.39
CA LYS A 207 23.51 -7.42 -14.19
C LYS A 207 24.53 -8.23 -14.98
N GLU A 208 25.02 -9.33 -14.42
CA GLU A 208 25.97 -10.23 -15.09
C GLU A 208 25.33 -11.08 -16.22
N LEU A 209 23.99 -11.13 -16.27
CA LEU A 209 23.24 -11.83 -17.31
C LEU A 209 22.81 -10.92 -18.47
N LEU A 210 23.02 -9.60 -18.35
CA LEU A 210 22.71 -8.66 -19.41
C LEU A 210 23.78 -8.73 -20.49
N PRO A 211 23.41 -8.72 -21.78
CA PRO A 211 24.38 -8.56 -22.85
C PRO A 211 25.13 -7.23 -22.71
N GLU A 212 26.37 -7.19 -23.21
CA GLU A 212 27.12 -5.94 -23.28
C GLU A 212 26.35 -4.86 -24.07
N PRO A 213 26.53 -3.57 -23.75
CA PRO A 213 25.81 -2.47 -24.41
C PRO A 213 25.87 -2.51 -25.95
N GLU A 214 26.99 -2.97 -26.53
CA GLU A 214 27.09 -3.13 -27.99
C GLU A 214 26.14 -4.21 -28.54
N ALA A 215 25.97 -5.33 -27.83
CA ALA A 215 25.08 -6.41 -28.23
C ALA A 215 23.59 -5.99 -28.13
N ILE A 216 23.25 -5.16 -27.15
CA ILE A 216 21.91 -4.55 -27.05
C ILE A 216 21.67 -3.61 -28.24
N ALA A 217 22.66 -2.78 -28.60
CA ALA A 217 22.56 -1.86 -29.74
C ALA A 217 22.43 -2.61 -31.08
N GLU A 218 23.11 -3.74 -31.27
CA GLU A 218 22.92 -4.60 -32.44
C GLU A 218 21.54 -5.24 -32.47
N MET A 219 21.06 -5.77 -31.35
CA MET A 219 19.70 -6.33 -31.26
C MET A 219 18.63 -5.28 -31.60
N LEU A 220 18.76 -4.06 -31.08
CA LEU A 220 17.81 -2.97 -31.37
C LEU A 220 17.83 -2.58 -32.85
N LYS A 221 19.01 -2.52 -33.49
CA LYS A 221 19.12 -2.30 -34.94
C LYS A 221 18.41 -3.40 -35.74
N ILE A 222 18.50 -4.66 -35.32
CA ILE A 222 17.81 -5.78 -35.97
C ILE A 222 16.28 -5.61 -35.85
N PHE A 223 15.79 -5.14 -34.69
CA PHE A 223 14.37 -4.84 -34.50
C PHE A 223 13.87 -3.68 -35.38
N GLU A 224 14.63 -2.58 -35.47
CA GLU A 224 14.30 -1.44 -36.35
C GLU A 224 14.32 -1.83 -37.84
N SER A 225 15.25 -2.69 -38.23
CA SER A 225 15.34 -3.25 -39.59
C SER A 225 14.11 -4.10 -39.93
N ASN A 226 13.67 -4.95 -39.01
CA ASN A 226 12.51 -5.82 -39.22
C ASN A 226 11.18 -5.07 -39.27
N GLU A 227 11.01 -3.96 -38.53
CA GLU A 227 9.83 -3.10 -38.66
C GLU A 227 9.74 -2.42 -40.05
N SER A 228 10.87 -2.09 -40.66
CA SER A 228 10.90 -1.53 -42.02
C SER A 228 10.51 -2.54 -43.11
N MET A 229 10.82 -3.83 -42.91
CA MET A 229 10.45 -4.91 -43.84
C MET A 229 8.99 -5.37 -43.72
N MET A 230 8.30 -5.03 -42.62
CA MET A 230 6.88 -5.36 -42.42
C MET A 230 5.92 -4.27 -42.92
N LYS A 231 6.45 -3.13 -43.39
CA LYS A 231 5.66 -1.99 -43.89
C LYS A 231 5.68 -1.86 -45.43
N GLU A 232 6.33 -2.78 -46.14
CA GLU A 232 6.21 -2.97 -47.60
C GLU A 232 5.30 -4.17 -47.92
#